data_AF-A0A4Q5QG86-F1
#
_entry.id   AF-A0A4Q5QG86-F1
#
_cell.length_a   1.000
_cell.length_b   1.000
_cell.length_c   1.000
_cell.angle_alpha   90.00
_cell.angle_beta   90.00
_cell.angle_gamma   90.00
#
_symmetry.space_group_name_H-M   'P 1'
#
loop_
_entity.id
_entity.type
_entity.pdbx_description
1 polymer ?
#
loop_
_entity_poly.entity_id
_entity_poly.type
_entity_poly.pdbx_seq_one_letter_code
_entity_poly.pdbx_strand_id
1 'polypeptide(L)' 'KGWKMLIDGVEKPYFRADYLLRAAQIPVGNHKIEFIFHPNSYYTGEGISLAGSILLVLALGGYVFAESRKKKVVVKTVVD' A
#
# COMPACT_ATOMS: atom_id res chain seq x y z
N LYS A 1 -9.78 -11.19 0.42
CA LYS A 1 -11.12 -10.67 0.79
C LYS A 1 -10.92 -9.21 1.21
N GLY A 2 -11.60 -8.25 0.57
CA GLY A 2 -11.37 -6.81 0.81
C GLY A 2 -12.61 -6.03 1.26
N TRP A 3 -13.79 -6.64 1.14
CA TRP A 3 -15.05 -6.04 1.53
C TRP A 3 -15.47 -6.56 2.91
N LYS A 4 -15.87 -5.64 3.77
CA LYS A 4 -16.56 -5.87 5.04
C LYS A 4 -17.98 -5.36 4.93
N MET A 5 -18.93 -6.06 5.51
CA MET A 5 -20.31 -5.62 5.59
C MET A 5 -20.68 -5.42 7.05
N LEU A 6 -21.25 -4.28 7.37
CA LEU A 6 -21.76 -3.98 8.69
C LEU A 6 -23.26 -3.76 8.62
N ILE A 7 -23.96 -4.28 9.61
CA ILE A 7 -25.37 -4.00 9.88
C ILE A 7 -25.39 -3.30 11.22
N ASP A 8 -25.81 -2.03 11.24
CA ASP A 8 -25.85 -1.18 12.44
C ASP A 8 -24.50 -1.13 13.20
N GLY A 9 -23.40 -1.04 12.45
CA GLY A 9 -22.04 -0.98 12.99
C GLY A 9 -21.43 -2.31 13.40
N VAL A 10 -22.16 -3.43 13.27
CA VAL A 10 -21.66 -4.77 13.59
C VAL A 10 -21.32 -5.54 12.31
N GLU A 11 -20.09 -6.06 12.22
CA GLU A 11 -19.65 -6.85 11.07
C GLU A 11 -20.47 -8.15 10.94
N LYS A 12 -21.04 -8.36 9.76
CA LYS A 12 -21.86 -9.54 9.42
C LYS A 12 -21.36 -10.20 8.14
N PRO A 13 -21.50 -11.53 8.02
CA PRO A 13 -21.08 -12.24 6.82
C PRO A 13 -22.02 -11.92 5.64
N TYR A 14 -21.43 -11.87 4.45
CA TYR A 14 -22.13 -11.89 3.17
C TYR A 14 -21.63 -13.08 2.35
N PHE A 15 -22.41 -13.51 1.37
CA PHE A 15 -22.11 -14.65 0.50
C PHE A 15 -22.26 -14.27 -0.98
N ARG A 16 -21.76 -15.14 -1.86
CA ARG A 16 -21.92 -14.98 -3.31
C ARG A 16 -23.35 -15.37 -3.68
N ALA A 17 -24.09 -14.47 -4.31
CA ALA A 17 -25.41 -14.77 -4.85
C ALA A 17 -25.28 -15.38 -6.25
N ASP A 18 -24.53 -14.71 -7.13
CA ASP A 18 -24.27 -15.18 -8.49
C ASP A 18 -23.02 -14.50 -9.05
N TYR A 19 -22.10 -15.22 -9.69
CA TYR A 19 -20.81 -14.71 -10.19
C TYR A 19 -20.16 -13.61 -9.31
N LEU A 20 -20.33 -12.34 -9.68
CA LEU A 20 -19.81 -11.14 -9.02
C LEU A 20 -20.76 -10.53 -7.97
N LEU A 21 -22.05 -10.90 -8.01
CA LEU A 21 -23.10 -10.45 -7.11
C LEU A 21 -22.93 -11.06 -5.72
N ARG A 22 -23.17 -10.23 -4.71
CA ARG A 22 -23.07 -10.57 -3.29
C ARG A 22 -24.42 -10.36 -2.63
N ALA A 23 -24.75 -11.22 -1.69
CA ALA A 23 -25.99 -11.16 -0.93
C ALA A 23 -25.72 -11.36 0.56
N ALA A 24 -26.67 -10.89 1.37
CA ALA A 24 -26.66 -11.02 2.81
C ALA A 24 -28.09 -11.15 3.32
N GLN A 25 -28.27 -11.85 4.44
CA GLN A 25 -29.56 -11.91 5.11
C GLN A 25 -29.68 -10.74 6.08
N ILE A 26 -30.71 -9.93 5.89
CA ILE A 26 -30.97 -8.73 6.69
C ILE A 26 -32.26 -8.95 7.51
N PRO A 27 -32.26 -8.68 8.82
CA PRO A 27 -33.46 -8.75 9.63
C PRO A 27 -34.52 -7.74 9.18
N VAL A 28 -35.78 -7.99 9.55
CA VAL A 28 -36.89 -7.10 9.21
C VAL A 28 -36.79 -5.82 10.03
N GLY A 29 -36.89 -4.68 9.35
CA GLY A 29 -36.91 -3.36 9.99
C GLY A 29 -36.02 -2.35 9.28
N ASN A 30 -35.75 -1.25 9.96
CA ASN A 30 -34.83 -0.22 9.49
C ASN A 30 -33.44 -0.53 10.01
N HIS A 31 -32.53 -0.83 9.08
CA HIS A 31 -31.14 -1.13 9.37
C HIS A 31 -30.23 -0.28 8.50
N LYS A 32 -29.14 0.21 9.07
CA LYS A 32 -28.07 0.87 8.32
C LYS A 32 -27.11 -0.20 7.83
N ILE A 33 -26.96 -0.30 6.51
CA ILE A 33 -26.04 -1.24 5.87
C ILE A 33 -24.83 -0.48 5.36
N GLU A 34 -23.64 -0.92 5.75
CA GLU A 34 -22.37 -0.33 5.33
C GLU A 34 -21.50 -1.40 4.68
N PHE A 35 -21.16 -1.19 3.40
CA PHE A 35 -20.29 -2.10 2.64
C PHE A 35 -18.96 -1.39 2.41
N ILE A 36 -17.95 -1.75 3.20
CA ILE A 36 -16.68 -1.04 3.30
C ILE A 36 -15.59 -1.83 2.59
N PHE A 37 -14.94 -1.22 1.61
CA PHE A 37 -13.75 -1.78 0.97
C PHE A 37 -12.49 -1.31 1.71
N HIS A 38 -11.88 -2.21 2.48
CA HIS A 38 -10.65 -1.95 3.22
C HIS A 38 -9.68 -3.14 3.13
N PRO A 39 -9.16 -3.44 1.92
CA PRO A 39 -8.29 -4.59 1.72
C PRO A 39 -6.90 -4.38 2.34
N ASN A 40 -6.49 -5.28 3.23
CA ASN A 40 -5.14 -5.26 3.79
C ASN A 40 -4.04 -5.24 2.71
N SER A 41 -4.25 -5.93 1.58
CA SER A 41 -3.28 -5.98 0.49
C SER A 41 -2.95 -4.62 -0.11
N TYR A 42 -3.91 -3.69 -0.14
CA TYR A 42 -3.68 -2.34 -0.64
C TYR A 42 -2.76 -1.56 0.30
N TYR A 43 -3.13 -1.50 1.59
CA TYR A 43 -2.37 -0.74 2.59
C TYR A 43 -0.98 -1.35 2.86
N THR A 44 -0.87 -2.67 2.87
CA THR A 44 0.44 -3.33 2.96
C THR A 44 1.28 -3.08 1.71
N GLY A 45 0.67 -3.15 0.53
CA GLY A 45 1.36 -2.88 -0.75
C GLY A 45 1.87 -1.44 -0.85
N GLU A 46 1.10 -0.47 -0.37
CA GLU A 46 1.49 0.93 -0.27
C GLU A 46 2.75 1.09 0.59
N GLY A 47 2.78 0.51 1.79
CA GLY A 47 3.95 0.56 2.67
C GLY A 47 5.20 -0.06 2.06
N ILE A 48 5.05 -1.23 1.40
CA ILE A 48 6.16 -1.90 0.71
C ILE A 48 6.68 -1.05 -0.46
N SER A 49 5.77 -0.48 -1.26
CA SER A 49 6.12 0.38 -2.40
C SER A 49 6.89 1.63 -1.95
N LEU A 50 6.46 2.25 -0.85
CA LEU A 50 7.15 3.40 -0.27
C LEU A 50 8.56 3.03 0.22
N ALA A 51 8.69 1.92 0.95
CA ALA A 51 10.00 1.44 1.41
C ALA A 51 10.95 1.16 0.22
N GLY A 52 10.46 0.49 -0.82
CA GLY A 52 11.23 0.26 -2.05
C GLY A 52 11.66 1.55 -2.75
N SER A 53 10.76 2.55 -2.80
CA SER A 53 11.06 3.86 -3.39
C SER A 53 12.14 4.61 -2.62
N ILE A 54 12.09 4.59 -1.28
CA ILE A 54 13.11 5.20 -0.42
C ILE A 54 14.46 4.52 -0.66
N LEU A 55 14.50 3.18 -0.67
CA LEU A 55 15.72 2.43 -0.91
C LEU A 55 16.33 2.72 -2.28
N LEU A 56 15.50 2.85 -3.31
CA LEU A 56 15.95 3.21 -4.65
C LEU A 56 16.59 4.61 -4.68
N VAL A 57 15.93 5.60 -4.09
CA VAL A 57 16.45 6.97 -4.01
C VAL A 57 17.77 7.01 -3.23
N LEU A 58 17.87 6.28 -2.11
CA LEU A 58 19.10 6.17 -1.33
C LEU A 58 20.23 5.51 -2.12
N ALA A 59 19.94 4.44 -2.86
CA ALA A 59 20.93 3.76 -3.69
C ALA A 59 21.47 4.67 -4.81
N LEU A 60 20.58 5.36 -5.52
CA LEU A 60 20.95 6.31 -6.57
C LEU A 60 21.72 7.51 -6.02
N GLY A 61 21.24 8.11 -4.92
CA GLY A 61 21.91 9.21 -4.24
C GLY A 61 23.29 8.81 -3.71
N GLY A 62 23.40 7.63 -3.10
CA GLY A 62 24.67 7.07 -2.63
C GLY A 62 25.66 6.84 -3.75
N TYR A 63 25.21 6.32 -4.91
CA TYR A 63 26.04 6.16 -6.10
C TYR A 63 26.58 7.50 -6.61
N VAL A 64 25.71 8.49 -6.79
CA VAL A 64 26.10 9.84 -7.26
C VAL A 64 27.08 10.51 -6.29
N PHE A 65 26.85 10.36 -4.98
CA PHE A 65 27.74 10.91 -3.95
C PHE A 65 29.12 10.25 -3.97
N ALA A 66 29.19 8.92 -4.07
CA ALA A 66 30.44 8.18 -4.13
C ALA A 66 31.28 8.59 -5.35
N GLU A 67 30.64 8.73 -6.52
CA GLU A 67 31.33 9.13 -7.76
C GLU A 67 31.84 10.57 -7.70
N SER A 68 31.07 11.47 -7.11
CA SER A 68 31.48 12.87 -6.89
C SER A 68 32.68 12.99 -5.95
N ARG A 69 32.83 12.07 -4.98
CA ARG A 69 34.00 12.01 -4.09
C ARG A 69 35.24 11.49 -4.81
N LYS A 70 35.10 10.48 -5.68
CA LYS A 70 36.23 9.95 -6.49
C LYS A 70 36.81 11.02 -7.42
N LYS A 71 35.97 11.77 -8.14
CA LYS A 71 36.44 12.86 -9.01
C LYS A 71 37.22 13.94 -8.27
N LYS A 72 36.79 14.34 -7.06
CA LYS A 72 37.51 15.34 -6.25
C LYS A 72 38.88 14.86 -5.77
N VAL A 73 39.05 13.57 -5.46
CA VAL A 73 40.33 13.01 -5.03
C VAL A 73 41.31 12.95 -6.19
N VAL A 74 40.88 12.47 -7.36
CA VAL A 74 41.76 12.37 -8.56
C VAL A 74 42.22 13.75 -9.05
N VAL A 75 41.33 14.74 -9.09
CA VAL A 75 41.70 16.10 -9.53
C VAL A 75 42.73 16.75 -8.58
N LYS A 76 42.65 16.49 -7.28
CA LYS A 76 43.64 17.02 -6.32
C LYS A 76 45.02 16.41 -6.52
N THR A 77 45.10 15.09 -6.71
CA THR A 77 46.38 14.37 -6.88
C THR A 77 47.12 14.69 -8.19
N VAL A 78 46.43 15.19 -9.22
CA VAL A 78 47.05 15.52 -10.53
C VAL A 78 47.54 16.97 -10.61
N VAL A 79 47.13 17.83 -9.66
CA VAL A 79 47.44 19.27 -9.66
C VAL A 79 48.52 19.64 -8.63
N ASP A 80 48.84 18.72 -7.70
CA ASP A 80 49.99 18.79 -6.78
C ASP A 80 51.23 18.13 -7.41
#